data_AF-A0A8B9HIX0-F1
#
_entry.id   AF-A0A8B9HIX0-F1
#
_cell.length_a   1.000
_cell.length_b   1.000
_cell.length_c   1.000
_cell.angle_alpha   90.00
_cell.angle_beta   90.00
_cell.angle_gamma   90.00
#
_symmetry.space_group_name_H-M   'P 1'
#
loop_
_entity.id
_entity.type
_entity.pdbx_description
1 polymer ?
#
loop_
_entity_poly.entity_id
_entity_poly.type
_entity_poly.pdbx_seq_one_letter_code
_entity_poly.pdbx_strand_id
1 'polypeptide(L)'
;MHWQAVHARKSSNVAELKQFFSCVLVVIWVSTDHDEIERVAKKWGAQVHRRSPEVSKDTSTSLETLQEFSRLNPDVDIICNIQATSPCLHPCHLKQAVEMMTEQGYDSVFSVVRRHHFRWQEVKKRENTFTKPLNLDPSRRPRRQDWDGELCENGSFYFATKELVGNGLLQGGRMAYFEMLPEYSVDIDVDIDWPVAEQRVLRFGYFGKDQPELVRLLLCNVSGCLTDGQLHMSVGGLEMVSIHNRDLAGIRMLKNEGMEVILISSSDNPIPVALADKLSQQTKCELRHFKEQKQVEVERLIVEKNLGWKEVAYLGNDVPDVDCLNLAGISAVPMDSPMVVLNAANYTCQSRAGHGALREFIEHILQLKKSAQCRSEVQSPM
;
A
#
# COMPACT_ATOMS: atom_id res chain seq x y z
N MET A 1 -4.77 -15.89 1.43
CA MET A 1 -5.05 -15.73 2.88
C MET A 1 -6.43 -15.11 3.03
N HIS A 2 -7.33 -15.68 3.83
CA HIS A 2 -8.66 -15.11 4.07
C HIS A 2 -8.64 -14.23 5.33
N TRP A 3 -8.70 -12.92 5.13
CA TRP A 3 -8.96 -11.93 6.18
C TRP A 3 -10.45 -11.59 6.14
N GLN A 4 -11.08 -11.35 7.29
CA GLN A 4 -12.49 -10.93 7.36
C GLN A 4 -12.70 -9.99 8.56
N ALA A 5 -13.51 -8.94 8.35
CA ALA A 5 -13.65 -7.81 9.27
C ALA A 5 -15.10 -7.54 9.66
N VAL A 6 -15.57 -8.29 10.65
CA VAL A 6 -16.93 -8.19 11.21
C VAL A 6 -16.94 -7.26 12.45
N HIS A 7 -18.09 -7.02 13.10
CA HIS A 7 -18.30 -5.85 13.97
C HIS A 7 -19.14 -6.06 15.27
N ALA A 8 -18.53 -5.87 16.46
CA ALA A 8 -19.14 -5.64 17.80
C ALA A 8 -18.04 -5.38 18.88
N ARG A 9 -18.24 -4.81 20.10
CA ARG A 9 -19.30 -3.98 20.74
C ARG A 9 -18.67 -3.01 21.82
N LYS A 10 -19.25 -2.78 23.03
CA LYS A 10 -18.69 -1.97 24.16
C LYS A 10 -17.52 -2.72 24.87
N SER A 11 -16.51 -2.12 25.54
CA SER A 11 -16.34 -0.77 26.11
C SER A 11 -14.86 -0.27 26.16
N SER A 12 -14.66 1.01 26.51
CA SER A 12 -13.47 1.55 27.19
C SER A 12 -12.05 1.31 26.63
N ASN A 13 -11.85 1.43 25.32
CA ASN A 13 -10.84 2.37 24.74
C ASN A 13 -11.01 2.47 23.22
N VAL A 14 -12.05 3.20 22.80
CA VAL A 14 -12.35 3.53 21.40
C VAL A 14 -12.88 4.96 21.39
N ALA A 15 -12.11 5.90 20.84
CA ALA A 15 -12.44 7.34 20.83
C ALA A 15 -12.70 7.85 19.40
N GLU A 16 -11.76 7.63 18.48
CA GLU A 16 -11.61 8.44 17.25
C GLU A 16 -12.48 8.02 16.04
N LEU A 17 -13.34 7.03 16.23
CA LEU A 17 -14.43 6.66 15.31
C LEU A 17 -15.84 7.00 15.85
N LYS A 18 -15.99 7.32 17.14
CA LYS A 18 -17.30 7.64 17.74
C LYS A 18 -17.92 8.95 17.27
N GLN A 19 -17.13 9.83 16.64
CA GLN A 19 -17.53 11.19 16.31
C GLN A 19 -18.24 11.31 14.94
N PHE A 20 -18.41 10.21 14.20
CA PHE A 20 -18.88 10.20 12.81
C PHE A 20 -20.09 9.30 12.50
N PHE A 21 -20.58 8.54 13.49
CA PHE A 21 -21.77 7.69 13.38
C PHE A 21 -22.65 7.92 14.62
N SER A 22 -23.84 8.51 14.43
CA SER A 22 -24.74 8.90 15.53
C SER A 22 -25.57 7.73 16.09
N CYS A 23 -25.86 6.71 15.28
CA CYS A 23 -26.70 5.56 15.68
C CYS A 23 -26.08 4.17 15.40
N VAL A 24 -24.97 4.10 14.65
CA VAL A 24 -24.34 2.83 14.26
C VAL A 24 -22.97 2.73 14.92
N LEU A 25 -22.69 1.61 15.60
CA LEU A 25 -21.35 1.33 16.14
C LEU A 25 -20.45 0.81 15.01
N VAL A 26 -19.14 1.02 15.11
CA VAL A 26 -18.15 0.36 14.24
C VAL A 26 -16.97 -0.12 15.09
N VAL A 27 -16.49 -1.32 14.77
CA VAL A 27 -15.39 -2.08 15.37
C VAL A 27 -14.90 -3.02 14.28
N ILE A 28 -13.59 -3.17 14.13
CA ILE A 28 -12.96 -4.03 13.13
C ILE A 28 -12.50 -5.31 13.83
N TRP A 29 -12.84 -6.46 13.24
CA TRP A 29 -12.25 -7.74 13.60
C TRP A 29 -11.24 -8.19 12.53
N VAL A 30 -10.40 -9.17 12.85
CA VAL A 30 -9.59 -9.93 11.90
C VAL A 30 -9.82 -11.41 12.15
N SER A 31 -10.46 -12.07 11.20
CA SER A 31 -10.55 -13.53 11.13
C SER A 31 -9.20 -14.11 10.72
N THR A 32 -8.61 -14.97 11.55
CA THR A 32 -7.32 -15.63 11.27
C THR A 32 -7.15 -16.90 12.10
N ASP A 33 -6.20 -17.75 11.71
CA ASP A 33 -5.67 -18.89 12.44
C ASP A 33 -4.15 -18.72 12.73
N HIS A 34 -3.53 -17.63 12.27
CA HIS A 34 -2.08 -17.43 12.28
C HIS A 34 -1.63 -16.38 13.32
N ASP A 35 -0.67 -16.73 14.19
CA ASP A 35 -0.26 -15.92 15.34
C ASP A 35 0.32 -14.56 14.96
N GLU A 36 1.06 -14.49 13.84
CA GLU A 36 1.63 -13.22 13.38
C GLU A 36 0.55 -12.25 12.87
N ILE A 37 -0.51 -12.79 12.26
CA ILE A 37 -1.65 -12.00 11.79
C ILE A 37 -2.44 -11.46 12.99
N GLU A 38 -2.68 -12.30 14.00
CA GLU A 38 -3.27 -11.86 15.28
C GLU A 38 -2.45 -10.74 15.92
N ARG A 39 -1.11 -10.89 15.99
CA ARG A 39 -0.19 -9.89 16.55
C ARG A 39 -0.29 -8.55 15.82
N VAL A 40 -0.34 -8.56 14.49
CA VAL A 40 -0.48 -7.35 13.68
C VAL A 40 -1.87 -6.72 13.85
N ALA A 41 -2.94 -7.53 13.80
CA ALA A 41 -4.31 -7.07 14.00
C ALA A 41 -4.51 -6.35 15.35
N LYS A 42 -4.03 -6.97 16.43
CA LYS A 42 -4.07 -6.39 17.78
C LYS A 42 -3.26 -5.10 17.90
N LYS A 43 -2.10 -5.00 17.23
CA LYS A 43 -1.28 -3.77 17.18
C LYS A 43 -2.06 -2.59 16.56
N TRP A 44 -2.90 -2.86 15.55
CA TRP A 44 -3.76 -1.85 14.90
C TRP A 44 -5.14 -1.69 15.57
N GLY A 45 -5.34 -2.25 16.77
CA GLY A 45 -6.59 -2.09 17.53
C GLY A 45 -7.77 -2.90 17.02
N ALA A 46 -7.58 -3.81 16.07
CA ALA A 46 -8.62 -4.74 15.64
C ALA A 46 -8.81 -5.86 16.68
N GLN A 47 -10.05 -6.31 16.85
CA GLN A 47 -10.37 -7.54 17.57
C GLN A 47 -10.00 -8.75 16.69
N VAL A 48 -9.88 -9.94 17.27
CA VAL A 48 -9.39 -11.12 16.52
C VAL A 48 -10.31 -12.31 16.72
N HIS A 49 -10.85 -12.82 15.62
CA HIS A 49 -11.61 -14.06 15.58
C HIS A 49 -10.61 -15.17 15.23
N ARG A 50 -10.22 -15.98 16.23
CA ARG A 50 -9.42 -17.17 15.95
C ARG A 50 -10.33 -18.25 15.38
N ARG A 51 -10.14 -18.52 14.09
CA ARG A 51 -10.85 -19.51 13.30
C ARG A 51 -10.65 -20.91 13.89
N SER A 52 -11.68 -21.74 13.84
CA SER A 52 -11.52 -23.17 14.15
C SER A 52 -10.68 -23.90 13.09
N PRO A 53 -10.05 -25.05 13.42
CA PRO A 53 -9.44 -25.94 12.43
C PRO A 53 -10.41 -26.38 11.33
N GLU A 54 -11.72 -26.38 11.61
CA GLU A 54 -12.76 -26.77 10.67
C GLU A 54 -12.89 -25.79 9.50
N VAL A 55 -12.79 -24.47 9.75
CA VAL A 55 -12.92 -23.38 8.76
C VAL A 55 -11.59 -22.74 8.34
N SER A 56 -10.46 -23.35 8.73
CA SER A 56 -9.10 -22.87 8.43
C SER A 56 -8.39 -23.63 7.30
N LYS A 57 -9.12 -24.44 6.53
CA LYS A 57 -8.55 -25.27 5.44
C LYS A 57 -8.43 -24.46 4.15
N ASP A 58 -7.56 -24.88 3.24
CA ASP A 58 -7.44 -24.28 1.89
C ASP A 58 -8.74 -24.39 1.08
N THR A 59 -9.60 -25.36 1.39
CA THR A 59 -10.91 -25.56 0.77
C THR A 59 -12.05 -24.85 1.52
N SER A 60 -11.80 -24.21 2.65
CA SER A 60 -12.83 -23.50 3.43
C SER A 60 -13.21 -22.18 2.76
N THR A 61 -14.51 -21.98 2.56
CA THR A 61 -15.07 -20.77 1.96
C THR A 61 -15.04 -19.60 2.95
N SER A 62 -15.06 -18.37 2.41
CA SER A 62 -15.31 -17.18 3.22
C SER A 62 -16.63 -17.27 4.00
N LEU A 63 -17.67 -17.88 3.40
CA LEU A 63 -19.00 -17.99 4.00
C LEU A 63 -19.01 -18.85 5.27
N GLU A 64 -18.39 -20.03 5.27
CA GLU A 64 -18.31 -20.91 6.45
C GLU A 64 -17.65 -20.20 7.64
N THR A 65 -16.62 -19.41 7.36
CA THR A 65 -15.90 -18.62 8.38
C THR A 65 -16.79 -17.50 8.96
N LEU A 66 -17.60 -16.83 8.12
CA LEU A 66 -18.56 -15.81 8.57
C LEU A 66 -19.74 -16.44 9.35
N GLN A 67 -20.13 -17.66 9.00
CA GLN A 67 -21.13 -18.44 9.74
C GLN A 67 -20.61 -18.93 11.10
N GLU A 68 -19.32 -19.23 11.23
CA GLU A 68 -18.68 -19.40 12.54
C GLU A 68 -18.70 -18.11 13.34
N PHE A 69 -18.22 -17.01 12.76
CA PHE A 69 -18.20 -15.71 13.43
C PHE A 69 -19.59 -15.31 13.94
N SER A 70 -20.63 -15.42 13.11
CA SER A 70 -22.02 -15.06 13.40
C SER A 70 -22.63 -15.89 14.55
N ARG A 71 -22.21 -17.16 14.71
CA ARG A 71 -22.63 -18.03 15.81
C ARG A 71 -21.96 -17.64 17.14
N LEU A 72 -20.67 -17.29 17.11
CA LEU A 72 -19.92 -16.90 18.32
C LEU A 72 -20.22 -15.46 18.77
N ASN A 73 -20.63 -14.60 17.84
CA ASN A 73 -20.94 -13.19 18.09
C ASN A 73 -22.43 -12.93 17.84
N PRO A 74 -23.34 -13.42 18.71
CA PRO A 74 -24.78 -13.32 18.49
C PRO A 74 -25.31 -11.88 18.48
N ASP A 75 -24.52 -10.95 19.01
CA ASP A 75 -24.74 -9.52 19.16
C ASP A 75 -24.50 -8.69 17.86
N VAL A 76 -24.32 -9.35 16.72
CA VAL A 76 -23.97 -8.73 15.44
C VAL A 76 -25.11 -8.84 14.43
N ASP A 77 -25.67 -7.69 14.02
CA ASP A 77 -26.85 -7.63 13.16
C ASP A 77 -26.50 -7.57 11.66
N ILE A 78 -25.38 -6.93 11.31
CA ILE A 78 -24.87 -6.76 9.94
C ILE A 78 -23.40 -7.20 9.89
N ILE A 79 -23.04 -7.95 8.86
CA ILE A 79 -21.72 -8.54 8.65
C ILE A 79 -21.13 -7.99 7.35
N CYS A 80 -19.89 -7.49 7.41
CA CYS A 80 -19.11 -7.12 6.24
C CYS A 80 -17.99 -8.15 6.02
N ASN A 81 -18.00 -8.82 4.87
CA ASN A 81 -16.81 -9.49 4.37
C ASN A 81 -15.95 -8.46 3.62
N ILE A 82 -14.66 -8.36 3.94
CA ILE A 82 -13.70 -7.50 3.23
C ILE A 82 -12.58 -8.41 2.76
N GLN A 83 -12.33 -8.47 1.45
CA GLN A 83 -11.28 -9.33 0.91
C GLN A 83 -9.94 -8.59 0.86
N ALA A 84 -8.92 -9.13 1.53
CA ALA A 84 -7.57 -8.55 1.52
C ALA A 84 -6.85 -8.67 0.15
N THR A 85 -7.40 -9.45 -0.78
CA THR A 85 -6.99 -9.49 -2.18
C THR A 85 -7.31 -8.21 -2.95
N SER A 86 -8.20 -7.35 -2.43
CA SER A 86 -8.61 -6.09 -3.08
C SER A 86 -8.13 -4.84 -2.30
N PRO A 87 -6.82 -4.52 -2.26
CA PRO A 87 -6.22 -3.63 -1.27
C PRO A 87 -6.50 -2.11 -1.46
N CYS A 88 -7.27 -1.71 -2.46
CA CYS A 88 -7.60 -0.29 -2.74
C CYS A 88 -8.93 0.18 -2.09
N LEU A 89 -9.40 -0.52 -1.05
CA LEU A 89 -10.61 -0.18 -0.32
C LEU A 89 -10.43 1.08 0.55
N HIS A 90 -11.44 1.95 0.56
CA HIS A 90 -11.43 3.26 1.22
C HIS A 90 -12.61 3.37 2.21
N PRO A 91 -12.47 3.97 3.41
CA PRO A 91 -13.54 3.96 4.43
C PRO A 91 -14.85 4.64 4.02
N CYS A 92 -14.81 5.56 3.06
CA CYS A 92 -16.01 6.17 2.49
C CYS A 92 -16.90 5.17 1.74
N HIS A 93 -16.31 4.19 1.03
CA HIS A 93 -17.06 3.14 0.34
C HIS A 93 -17.84 2.28 1.33
N LEU A 94 -17.17 1.87 2.43
CA LEU A 94 -17.80 1.12 3.52
C LEU A 94 -18.87 1.93 4.23
N LYS A 95 -18.64 3.22 4.50
CA LYS A 95 -19.63 4.10 5.12
C LYS A 95 -20.91 4.20 4.27
N GLN A 96 -20.78 4.45 2.97
CA GLN A 96 -21.93 4.58 2.07
C GLN A 96 -22.70 3.25 1.92
N ALA A 97 -22.00 2.12 1.89
CA ALA A 97 -22.64 0.80 1.88
C ALA A 97 -23.35 0.48 3.22
N VAL A 98 -22.83 0.94 4.36
CA VAL A 98 -23.56 0.86 5.66
C VAL A 98 -24.81 1.74 5.63
N GLU A 99 -24.73 2.98 5.14
CA GLU A 99 -25.88 3.90 5.03
C GLU A 99 -26.99 3.31 4.14
N MET A 100 -26.63 2.62 3.04
CA MET A 100 -27.57 1.85 2.22
C MET A 100 -28.27 0.72 3.01
N MET A 101 -27.53 -0.04 3.83
CA MET A 101 -28.13 -1.07 4.68
C MET A 101 -29.04 -0.47 5.77
N THR A 102 -28.59 0.56 6.49
CA THR A 102 -29.25 1.05 7.71
C THR A 102 -30.34 2.11 7.49
N GLU A 103 -30.23 2.92 6.45
CA GLU A 103 -31.17 4.03 6.18
C GLU A 103 -32.10 3.73 5.01
N GLN A 104 -31.57 3.10 3.95
CA GLN A 104 -32.34 2.71 2.76
C GLN A 104 -32.94 1.30 2.90
N GLY A 105 -32.48 0.54 3.89
CA GLY A 105 -33.04 -0.75 4.28
C GLY A 105 -32.72 -1.89 3.31
N TYR A 106 -31.54 -1.90 2.70
CA TYR A 106 -31.09 -3.07 1.94
C TYR A 106 -30.69 -4.22 2.87
N ASP A 107 -30.91 -5.45 2.42
CA ASP A 107 -30.61 -6.67 3.18
C ASP A 107 -29.21 -7.23 2.82
N SER A 108 -28.67 -6.84 1.66
CA SER A 108 -27.25 -7.00 1.29
C SER A 108 -26.77 -5.93 0.30
N VAL A 109 -25.49 -5.53 0.42
CA VAL A 109 -24.82 -4.55 -0.46
C VAL A 109 -23.40 -5.00 -0.77
N PHE A 110 -23.06 -5.19 -2.04
CA PHE A 110 -21.74 -5.67 -2.47
C PHE A 110 -21.07 -4.71 -3.46
N SER A 111 -19.74 -4.72 -3.49
CA SER A 111 -18.97 -3.84 -4.36
C SER A 111 -18.91 -4.33 -5.81
N VAL A 112 -18.99 -3.40 -6.76
CA VAL A 112 -18.88 -3.67 -8.20
C VAL A 112 -18.04 -2.60 -8.91
N VAL A 113 -17.56 -2.91 -10.10
CA VAL A 113 -16.87 -2.00 -11.02
C VAL A 113 -17.48 -2.11 -12.41
N ARG A 114 -17.57 -0.98 -13.13
CA ARG A 114 -18.08 -0.93 -14.50
C ARG A 114 -17.01 -1.32 -15.51
N ARG A 115 -17.13 -2.50 -16.14
CA ARG A 115 -16.22 -3.01 -17.18
C ARG A 115 -16.87 -2.90 -18.56
N HIS A 116 -16.04 -2.64 -19.57
CA HIS A 116 -16.48 -2.49 -20.97
C HIS A 116 -15.87 -3.62 -21.82
N HIS A 117 -15.96 -4.87 -21.33
CA HIS A 117 -15.35 -6.04 -21.93
C HIS A 117 -16.41 -6.89 -22.63
N PHE A 118 -16.17 -7.24 -23.90
CA PHE A 118 -17.06 -8.12 -24.65
C PHE A 118 -16.88 -9.57 -24.21
N ARG A 119 -17.90 -10.13 -23.53
CA ARG A 119 -17.91 -11.47 -22.95
C ARG A 119 -18.41 -12.50 -23.97
N TRP A 120 -17.81 -13.68 -23.95
CA TRP A 120 -18.11 -14.80 -24.86
C TRP A 120 -18.22 -16.10 -24.08
N GLN A 121 -19.06 -17.03 -24.56
CA GLN A 121 -19.27 -18.34 -23.98
C GLN A 121 -18.06 -19.25 -24.22
N GLU A 122 -17.53 -19.85 -23.15
CA GLU A 122 -16.53 -20.91 -23.25
C GLU A 122 -17.08 -22.13 -24.03
N VAL A 123 -16.27 -22.72 -24.90
CA VAL A 123 -16.52 -24.02 -25.53
C VAL A 123 -15.46 -24.99 -25.06
N LYS A 124 -15.87 -26.07 -24.39
CA LYS A 124 -14.95 -27.12 -23.95
C LYS A 124 -14.51 -27.95 -25.16
N LYS A 125 -13.22 -28.31 -25.22
CA LYS A 125 -12.53 -28.99 -26.35
C LYS A 125 -13.08 -30.39 -26.76
N ARG A 126 -14.23 -30.82 -26.23
CA ARG A 126 -14.90 -32.10 -26.53
C ARG A 126 -16.41 -31.95 -26.79
N GLU A 127 -16.95 -30.73 -26.73
CA GLU A 127 -18.35 -30.45 -27.04
C GLU A 127 -18.48 -29.99 -28.49
N ASN A 128 -19.51 -30.45 -29.21
CA ASN A 128 -19.81 -29.99 -30.57
C ASN A 128 -20.64 -28.70 -30.54
N THR A 129 -20.15 -27.70 -29.78
CA THR A 129 -20.81 -26.42 -29.53
C THR A 129 -19.97 -25.28 -30.10
N PHE A 130 -20.63 -24.18 -30.53
CA PHE A 130 -19.95 -23.01 -31.06
C PHE A 130 -20.01 -21.85 -30.06
N THR A 131 -18.91 -21.09 -29.96
CA THR A 131 -18.80 -19.92 -29.09
C THR A 131 -19.86 -18.87 -29.46
N LYS A 132 -20.58 -18.39 -28.46
CA LYS A 132 -21.62 -17.35 -28.58
C LYS A 132 -21.21 -16.09 -27.82
N PRO A 133 -21.60 -14.90 -28.28
CA PRO A 133 -21.47 -13.68 -27.48
C PRO A 133 -22.42 -13.75 -26.27
N LEU A 134 -22.04 -13.13 -25.15
CA LEU A 134 -22.88 -13.05 -23.95
C LEU A 134 -23.48 -11.64 -23.75
N ASN A 135 -22.78 -10.58 -24.19
CA ASN A 135 -23.16 -9.19 -23.94
C ASN A 135 -23.05 -8.28 -25.19
N LEU A 136 -23.05 -8.86 -26.40
CA LEU A 136 -23.00 -8.10 -27.66
C LEU A 136 -23.75 -8.79 -28.80
N ASP A 137 -24.21 -7.98 -29.76
CA ASP A 137 -24.58 -8.43 -31.09
C ASP A 137 -23.36 -8.21 -32.04
N PRO A 138 -22.75 -9.27 -32.60
CA PRO A 138 -21.65 -9.13 -33.54
C PRO A 138 -22.02 -8.39 -34.84
N SER A 139 -23.30 -8.37 -35.23
CA SER A 139 -23.80 -7.62 -36.39
C SER A 139 -24.03 -6.13 -36.10
N ARG A 140 -24.08 -5.75 -34.81
CA ARG A 140 -24.32 -4.38 -34.32
C ARG A 140 -23.38 -4.02 -33.18
N ARG A 141 -22.10 -4.38 -33.31
CA ARG A 141 -21.09 -4.21 -32.24
C ARG A 141 -20.95 -2.71 -31.87
N PRO A 142 -21.31 -2.30 -30.64
CA PRO A 142 -21.23 -0.89 -30.24
C PRO A 142 -19.78 -0.44 -30.10
N ARG A 143 -19.52 0.88 -30.25
CA ARG A 143 -18.26 1.47 -29.81
C ARG A 143 -18.28 1.61 -28.28
N ARG A 144 -17.11 1.71 -27.65
CA ARG A 144 -17.02 1.86 -26.19
C ARG A 144 -17.67 3.14 -25.67
N GLN A 145 -17.83 4.18 -26.49
CA GLN A 145 -18.54 5.41 -26.12
C GLN A 145 -20.08 5.28 -26.19
N ASP A 146 -20.60 4.25 -26.85
CA ASP A 146 -22.04 4.07 -27.11
C ASP A 146 -22.67 2.98 -26.21
N TRP A 147 -21.97 2.54 -25.17
CA TRP A 147 -22.37 1.43 -24.31
C TRP A 147 -21.88 1.64 -22.87
N ASP A 148 -22.81 1.65 -21.92
CA ASP A 148 -22.57 1.87 -20.48
C ASP A 148 -21.78 0.73 -19.78
N GLY A 149 -21.33 -0.28 -20.53
CA GLY A 149 -20.63 -1.45 -20.00
C GLY A 149 -21.55 -2.39 -19.21
N GLU A 150 -20.92 -3.20 -18.37
CA GLU A 150 -21.59 -4.07 -17.39
C GLU A 150 -20.97 -3.85 -16.00
N LEU A 151 -21.79 -4.02 -14.96
CA LEU A 151 -21.31 -4.13 -13.59
C LEU A 151 -20.71 -5.53 -13.40
N CYS A 152 -19.49 -5.58 -12.87
CA CYS A 152 -18.81 -6.81 -12.46
C CYS A 152 -18.39 -6.68 -10.99
N GLU A 153 -18.49 -7.74 -10.22
CA GLU A 153 -17.93 -7.76 -8.86
C GLU A 153 -16.41 -7.54 -8.87
N ASN A 154 -15.88 -6.98 -7.79
CA ASN A 154 -14.47 -6.59 -7.65
C ASN A 154 -13.87 -6.95 -6.26
N GLY A 155 -14.35 -8.03 -5.66
CA GLY A 155 -13.88 -8.63 -4.39
C GLY A 155 -14.03 -7.80 -3.11
N SER A 156 -14.08 -6.47 -3.24
CA SER A 156 -13.62 -5.54 -2.20
C SER A 156 -14.44 -5.61 -0.92
N PHE A 157 -15.77 -5.65 -1.02
CA PHE A 157 -16.61 -5.95 0.15
C PHE A 157 -17.99 -6.53 -0.19
N TYR A 158 -18.55 -7.24 0.79
CA TYR A 158 -19.91 -7.79 0.79
C TYR A 158 -20.55 -7.56 2.17
N PHE A 159 -21.54 -6.66 2.25
CA PHE A 159 -22.42 -6.51 3.41
C PHE A 159 -23.63 -7.45 3.27
N ALA A 160 -23.97 -8.15 4.35
CA ALA A 160 -25.19 -8.93 4.48
C ALA A 160 -25.73 -8.85 5.90
N THR A 161 -27.05 -8.98 6.08
CA THR A 161 -27.62 -9.20 7.41
C THR A 161 -27.17 -10.54 8.00
N LYS A 162 -27.15 -10.62 9.33
CA LYS A 162 -26.85 -11.84 10.08
C LYS A 162 -27.70 -13.04 9.64
N GLU A 163 -28.96 -12.78 9.29
CA GLU A 163 -29.90 -13.79 8.81
C GLU A 163 -29.48 -14.38 7.45
N LEU A 164 -29.11 -13.55 6.48
CA LEU A 164 -28.60 -14.03 5.20
C LEU A 164 -27.32 -14.87 5.37
N VAL A 165 -26.38 -14.42 6.20
CA VAL A 165 -25.15 -15.19 6.49
C VAL A 165 -25.51 -16.54 7.14
N GLY A 166 -26.44 -16.55 8.11
CA GLY A 166 -26.97 -17.77 8.72
C GLY A 166 -27.60 -18.74 7.71
N ASN A 167 -28.33 -18.20 6.73
CA ASN A 167 -28.94 -18.94 5.61
C ASN A 167 -27.94 -19.34 4.49
N GLY A 168 -26.67 -18.95 4.60
CA GLY A 168 -25.63 -19.32 3.63
C GLY A 168 -25.49 -18.37 2.44
N LEU A 169 -25.83 -17.10 2.60
CA LEU A 169 -25.82 -16.09 1.54
C LEU A 169 -25.07 -14.82 1.96
N LEU A 170 -24.28 -14.27 1.04
CA LEU A 170 -23.74 -12.90 1.13
C LEU A 170 -24.49 -11.89 0.23
N GLN A 171 -25.33 -12.41 -0.67
CA GLN A 171 -26.16 -11.66 -1.60
C GLN A 171 -27.56 -12.27 -1.56
N GLY A 172 -28.57 -11.48 -1.21
CA GLY A 172 -29.95 -11.95 -1.03
C GLY A 172 -30.87 -10.87 -0.46
N GLY A 173 -32.16 -11.21 -0.33
CA GLY A 173 -33.19 -10.26 0.08
C GLY A 173 -33.29 -9.07 -0.89
N ARG A 174 -33.48 -7.87 -0.35
CA ARG A 174 -33.32 -6.61 -1.09
C ARG A 174 -31.83 -6.33 -1.27
N MET A 175 -31.31 -6.74 -2.43
CA MET A 175 -29.92 -6.49 -2.82
C MET A 175 -29.76 -5.09 -3.42
N ALA A 176 -28.62 -4.45 -3.14
CA ALA A 176 -28.09 -3.35 -3.94
C ALA A 176 -26.57 -3.53 -4.18
N TYR A 177 -25.99 -2.65 -4.99
CA TYR A 177 -24.56 -2.66 -5.32
C TYR A 177 -23.94 -1.30 -5.03
N PHE A 178 -22.65 -1.28 -4.73
CA PHE A 178 -21.85 -0.07 -4.61
C PHE A 178 -20.83 0.00 -5.75
N GLU A 179 -20.99 0.96 -6.67
CA GLU A 179 -20.10 1.10 -7.82
C GLU A 179 -18.81 1.86 -7.45
N MET A 180 -17.69 1.13 -7.41
CA MET A 180 -16.35 1.67 -7.22
C MET A 180 -15.74 2.13 -8.55
N LEU A 181 -15.02 3.25 -8.52
CA LEU A 181 -14.28 3.73 -9.70
C LEU A 181 -13.16 2.72 -10.09
N PRO A 182 -12.84 2.57 -11.39
CA PRO A 182 -11.92 1.54 -11.88
C PRO A 182 -10.51 1.55 -11.26
N GLU A 183 -10.03 2.70 -10.82
CA GLU A 183 -8.76 2.88 -10.10
C GLU A 183 -8.71 2.13 -8.76
N TYR A 184 -9.84 2.03 -8.05
CA TYR A 184 -9.95 1.29 -6.79
C TYR A 184 -10.22 -0.21 -6.97
N SER A 185 -10.46 -0.67 -8.21
CA SER A 185 -10.77 -2.07 -8.51
C SER A 185 -9.55 -2.81 -9.06
N VAL A 186 -8.73 -3.30 -8.14
CA VAL A 186 -7.67 -4.27 -8.36
C VAL A 186 -7.84 -5.43 -7.40
N ASP A 187 -7.57 -6.63 -7.89
CA ASP A 187 -7.65 -7.89 -7.17
C ASP A 187 -6.31 -8.63 -7.39
N ILE A 188 -5.83 -9.33 -6.37
CA ILE A 188 -4.57 -10.11 -6.40
C ILE A 188 -4.94 -11.60 -6.40
N ASP A 189 -5.11 -12.17 -7.60
CA ASP A 189 -5.42 -13.59 -7.79
C ASP A 189 -4.16 -14.41 -8.08
N VAL A 190 -3.16 -13.81 -8.74
CA VAL A 190 -1.88 -14.43 -9.14
C VAL A 190 -0.70 -13.46 -9.00
N ASP A 191 0.52 -13.98 -8.92
CA ASP A 191 1.76 -13.20 -8.66
C ASP A 191 1.97 -12.01 -9.60
N ILE A 192 1.49 -12.08 -10.86
CA ILE A 192 1.60 -11.01 -11.86
C ILE A 192 0.67 -9.81 -11.57
N ASP A 193 -0.34 -9.98 -10.72
CA ASP A 193 -1.21 -8.88 -10.29
C ASP A 193 -0.52 -7.99 -9.24
N TRP A 194 0.44 -8.54 -8.48
CA TRP A 194 1.07 -7.84 -7.35
C TRP A 194 1.66 -6.47 -7.72
N PRO A 195 2.47 -6.31 -8.78
CA PRO A 195 3.01 -4.99 -9.16
C PRO A 195 1.91 -4.02 -9.62
N VAL A 196 0.80 -4.52 -10.17
CA VAL A 196 -0.34 -3.69 -10.59
C VAL A 196 -1.15 -3.23 -9.38
N ALA A 197 -1.31 -4.11 -8.38
CA ALA A 197 -1.97 -3.78 -7.12
C ALA A 197 -1.14 -2.80 -6.28
N GLU A 198 0.16 -3.05 -6.12
CA GLU A 198 1.10 -2.15 -5.43
C GLU A 198 1.05 -0.72 -6.01
N GLN A 199 1.21 -0.58 -7.32
CA GLN A 199 1.22 0.74 -7.97
C GLN A 199 -0.14 1.46 -7.93
N ARG A 200 -1.24 0.71 -7.77
CA ARG A 200 -2.57 1.30 -7.50
C ARG A 200 -2.73 1.70 -6.04
N VAL A 201 -2.28 0.87 -5.09
CA VAL A 201 -2.28 1.20 -3.66
C VAL A 201 -1.46 2.47 -3.40
N LEU A 202 -0.25 2.58 -3.95
CA LEU A 202 0.61 3.78 -3.85
C LEU A 202 0.00 5.06 -4.43
N ARG A 203 -1.04 4.97 -5.26
CA ARG A 203 -1.68 6.11 -5.95
C ARG A 203 -3.11 6.39 -5.50
N PHE A 204 -3.85 5.37 -5.07
CA PHE A 204 -5.30 5.42 -4.79
C PHE A 204 -5.70 4.69 -3.50
N GLY A 205 -4.78 3.98 -2.84
CA GLY A 205 -5.05 3.23 -1.62
C GLY A 205 -5.28 4.11 -0.39
N TYR A 206 -5.95 3.55 0.62
CA TYR A 206 -6.13 4.19 1.92
C TYR A 206 -4.95 3.88 2.86
N PHE A 207 -4.42 4.90 3.53
CA PHE A 207 -3.26 4.78 4.42
C PHE A 207 -3.51 5.23 5.87
N GLY A 208 -4.77 5.51 6.24
CA GLY A 208 -5.14 5.97 7.58
C GLY A 208 -5.69 7.40 7.63
N LYS A 209 -5.99 7.86 8.86
CA LYS A 209 -6.32 9.27 9.17
C LYS A 209 -5.06 10.09 9.43
N ASP A 210 -4.00 9.44 9.89
CA ASP A 210 -2.68 10.05 9.94
C ASP A 210 -2.33 10.51 8.53
N GLN A 211 -2.11 11.81 8.36
CA GLN A 211 -1.46 12.28 7.15
C GLN A 211 -0.09 11.59 7.10
N PRO A 212 0.29 10.89 6.02
CA PRO A 212 1.63 10.33 5.93
C PRO A 212 2.59 11.51 6.03
N GLU A 213 3.34 11.60 7.13
CA GLU A 213 4.10 12.78 7.50
C GLU A 213 4.97 13.19 6.30
N LEU A 214 4.69 14.38 5.77
CA LEU A 214 5.16 14.82 4.47
C LEU A 214 6.67 15.00 4.51
N VAL A 215 7.43 13.92 4.23
CA VAL A 215 8.87 13.85 4.44
C VAL A 215 9.56 15.14 4.02
N ARG A 216 10.37 15.67 4.93
CA ARG A 216 10.95 17.02 4.90
C ARG A 216 12.45 16.97 4.63
N LEU A 217 13.07 15.88 5.08
CA LEU A 217 14.48 15.59 4.97
C LEU A 217 14.67 14.25 4.25
N LEU A 218 15.52 14.23 3.22
CA LEU A 218 16.05 13.00 2.62
C LEU A 218 17.51 12.81 3.04
N LEU A 219 17.77 11.70 3.72
CA LEU A 219 19.11 11.18 4.01
C LEU A 219 19.51 10.17 2.93
N CYS A 220 20.71 10.31 2.38
CA CYS A 220 21.17 9.48 1.26
C CYS A 220 22.64 9.10 1.42
N ASN A 221 22.96 7.80 1.45
CA ASN A 221 24.34 7.34 1.30
C ASN A 221 24.94 7.83 -0.03
N VAL A 222 26.25 8.12 -0.06
CA VAL A 222 26.98 8.37 -1.31
C VAL A 222 27.44 7.03 -1.90
N SER A 223 28.32 6.31 -1.19
CA SER A 223 28.78 4.97 -1.57
C SER A 223 27.61 3.99 -1.61
N GLY A 224 27.55 3.15 -2.65
CA GLY A 224 26.50 2.13 -2.80
C GLY A 224 25.08 2.64 -3.07
N CYS A 225 24.87 3.95 -3.27
CA CYS A 225 23.58 4.53 -3.67
C CYS A 225 23.74 5.51 -4.84
N LEU A 226 24.51 6.59 -4.65
CA LEU A 226 24.87 7.56 -5.70
C LEU A 226 26.00 7.05 -6.59
N THR A 227 26.87 6.19 -6.06
CA THR A 227 27.82 5.36 -6.81
C THR A 227 27.33 3.91 -6.84
N ASP A 228 27.71 3.15 -7.86
CA ASP A 228 27.48 1.70 -8.01
C ASP A 228 28.37 0.82 -7.13
N GLY A 229 29.23 1.42 -6.29
CA GLY A 229 30.20 0.70 -5.46
C GLY A 229 31.46 0.25 -6.20
N GLN A 230 31.59 0.51 -7.50
CA GLN A 230 32.80 0.18 -8.25
C GLN A 230 33.91 1.22 -8.03
N LEU A 231 35.14 0.72 -7.82
CA LEU A 231 36.36 1.52 -7.81
C LEU A 231 37.21 1.12 -9.03
N HIS A 232 37.24 1.96 -10.05
CA HIS A 232 37.98 1.69 -11.28
C HIS A 232 39.45 2.09 -11.10
N MET A 233 40.35 1.10 -11.01
CA MET A 233 41.79 1.33 -10.85
C MET A 233 42.51 1.21 -12.19
N SER A 234 43.34 2.20 -12.53
CA SER A 234 44.28 2.13 -13.66
C SER A 234 45.62 1.50 -13.24
N VAL A 235 46.39 1.00 -14.22
CA VAL A 235 47.74 0.44 -13.99
C VAL A 235 48.72 1.46 -13.38
N GLY A 236 48.47 2.76 -13.58
CA GLY A 236 49.25 3.84 -12.97
C GLY A 236 48.81 4.26 -11.57
N GLY A 237 47.87 3.54 -10.94
CA GLY A 237 47.36 3.86 -9.60
C GLY A 237 46.36 5.02 -9.54
N LEU A 238 45.92 5.57 -10.69
CA LEU A 238 44.78 6.49 -10.71
C LEU A 238 43.50 5.69 -10.50
N GLU A 239 42.74 6.05 -9.47
CA GLU A 239 41.46 5.48 -9.08
C GLU A 239 40.31 6.41 -9.50
N MET A 240 39.17 5.84 -9.88
CA MET A 240 37.97 6.58 -10.33
C MET A 240 36.67 5.94 -9.83
N VAL A 241 35.67 6.77 -9.58
CA VAL A 241 34.31 6.39 -9.15
C VAL A 241 33.27 7.10 -10.01
N SER A 242 32.13 6.44 -10.25
CA SER A 242 31.09 6.87 -11.18
C SER A 242 29.79 7.30 -10.46
N ILE A 243 29.04 8.22 -11.07
CA ILE A 243 27.72 8.71 -10.60
C ILE A 243 26.77 8.92 -11.79
N HIS A 244 25.45 8.89 -11.56
CA HIS A 244 24.48 9.14 -12.64
C HIS A 244 23.91 10.57 -12.62
N ASN A 245 23.89 11.21 -13.79
CA ASN A 245 23.32 12.55 -13.95
C ASN A 245 21.80 12.63 -13.66
N ARG A 246 21.07 11.50 -13.73
CA ARG A 246 19.64 11.47 -13.37
C ARG A 246 19.41 11.72 -11.87
N ASP A 247 20.28 11.19 -11.02
CA ASP A 247 20.21 11.36 -9.56
C ASP A 247 20.47 12.81 -9.17
N LEU A 248 21.44 13.47 -9.83
CA LEU A 248 21.70 14.90 -9.67
C LEU A 248 20.50 15.77 -10.11
N ALA A 249 19.73 15.33 -11.11
CA ALA A 249 18.48 15.97 -11.50
C ALA A 249 17.36 15.71 -10.48
N GLY A 250 17.28 14.50 -9.90
CA GLY A 250 16.37 14.16 -8.81
C GLY A 250 16.58 15.05 -7.58
N ILE A 251 17.83 15.20 -7.11
CA ILE A 251 18.17 16.08 -5.98
C ILE A 251 17.66 17.51 -6.22
N ARG A 252 17.77 18.03 -7.46
CA ARG A 252 17.24 19.35 -7.82
C ARG A 252 15.71 19.41 -7.78
N MET A 253 15.03 18.36 -8.24
CA MET A 253 13.56 18.27 -8.17
C MET A 253 13.06 18.29 -6.71
N LEU A 254 13.65 17.47 -5.84
CA LEU A 254 13.23 17.37 -4.43
C LEU A 254 13.45 18.70 -3.67
N LYS A 255 14.55 19.41 -3.97
CA LYS A 255 14.87 20.71 -3.36
C LYS A 255 14.00 21.86 -3.88
N ASN A 256 13.52 21.78 -5.12
CA ASN A 256 12.52 22.73 -5.63
C ASN A 256 11.16 22.56 -4.91
N GLU A 257 10.86 21.36 -4.43
CA GLU A 257 9.68 21.00 -3.62
C GLU A 257 9.90 21.26 -2.11
N GLY A 258 10.87 22.12 -1.77
CA GLY A 258 11.13 22.62 -0.42
C GLY A 258 11.77 21.64 0.56
N MET A 259 12.18 20.45 0.12
CA MET A 259 12.82 19.46 1.00
C MET A 259 14.32 19.69 1.16
N GLU A 260 14.82 19.36 2.35
CA GLU A 260 16.25 19.23 2.60
C GLU A 260 16.77 17.88 2.11
N VAL A 261 18.02 17.87 1.63
CA VAL A 261 18.73 16.66 1.21
C VAL A 261 20.12 16.69 1.84
N ILE A 262 20.44 15.66 2.63
CA ILE A 262 21.74 15.49 3.28
C ILE A 262 22.40 14.23 2.72
N LEU A 263 23.63 14.40 2.25
CA LEU A 263 24.48 13.30 1.80
C LEU A 263 25.22 12.72 3.00
N ILE A 264 25.30 11.39 3.05
CA ILE A 264 25.99 10.63 4.09
C ILE A 264 27.21 9.95 3.44
N SER A 265 28.39 10.24 3.98
CA SER A 265 29.61 9.47 3.71
C SER A 265 30.03 8.73 4.97
N SER A 266 30.29 7.42 4.85
CA SER A 266 30.79 6.56 5.92
C SER A 266 31.98 5.71 5.44
N SER A 267 32.73 6.23 4.46
CA SER A 267 33.92 5.58 3.91
C SER A 267 35.15 6.38 4.32
N ASP A 268 36.16 5.70 4.85
CA ASP A 268 37.48 6.27 5.08
C ASP A 268 38.35 6.33 3.81
N ASN A 269 37.88 5.81 2.67
CA ASN A 269 38.59 5.94 1.40
C ASN A 269 38.54 7.43 0.94
N PRO A 270 39.69 8.07 0.66
CA PRO A 270 39.74 9.49 0.26
C PRO A 270 38.91 9.85 -0.99
N ILE A 271 38.61 8.90 -1.88
CA ILE A 271 37.97 9.20 -3.17
C ILE A 271 36.44 9.26 -3.08
N PRO A 272 35.72 8.31 -2.45
CA PRO A 272 34.33 8.50 -2.07
C PRO A 272 34.11 9.74 -1.19
N VAL A 273 35.06 10.08 -0.31
CA VAL A 273 35.05 11.33 0.48
C VAL A 273 35.13 12.56 -0.43
N ALA A 274 36.17 12.68 -1.26
CA ALA A 274 36.34 13.82 -2.17
C ALA A 274 35.22 13.93 -3.24
N LEU A 275 34.62 12.80 -3.63
CA LEU A 275 33.40 12.78 -4.44
C LEU A 275 32.22 13.37 -3.66
N ALA A 276 32.01 12.96 -2.41
CA ALA A 276 30.93 13.48 -1.56
C ALA A 276 31.05 14.98 -1.32
N ASP A 277 32.25 15.50 -1.05
CA ASP A 277 32.54 16.94 -0.95
C ASP A 277 32.15 17.69 -2.23
N LYS A 278 32.61 17.17 -3.39
CA LYS A 278 32.33 17.77 -4.70
C LYS A 278 30.84 17.70 -5.07
N LEU A 279 30.16 16.61 -4.72
CA LEU A 279 28.70 16.45 -4.88
C LEU A 279 27.95 17.45 -4.00
N SER A 280 28.32 17.58 -2.73
CA SER A 280 27.74 18.55 -1.78
C SER A 280 27.82 19.96 -2.34
N GLN A 281 29.01 20.39 -2.80
CA GLN A 281 29.21 21.70 -3.42
C GLN A 281 28.37 21.87 -4.71
N GLN A 282 28.36 20.88 -5.60
CA GLN A 282 27.66 20.93 -6.89
C GLN A 282 26.12 20.90 -6.78
N THR A 283 25.59 20.26 -5.75
CA THR A 283 24.14 20.16 -5.47
C THR A 283 23.65 21.18 -4.44
N LYS A 284 24.58 21.85 -3.74
CA LYS A 284 24.35 22.66 -2.53
C LYS A 284 23.64 21.89 -1.42
N CYS A 285 23.89 20.58 -1.32
CA CYS A 285 23.38 19.74 -0.23
C CYS A 285 24.32 19.81 0.97
N GLU A 286 23.76 19.62 2.15
CA GLU A 286 24.54 19.41 3.36
C GLU A 286 25.17 18.00 3.33
N LEU A 287 26.33 17.85 3.96
CA LEU A 287 27.11 16.60 4.00
C LEU A 287 27.40 16.25 5.45
N ARG A 288 27.29 14.97 5.80
CA ARG A 288 27.75 14.41 7.07
C ARG A 288 28.72 13.26 6.80
N HIS A 289 29.82 13.25 7.55
CA HIS A 289 30.76 12.14 7.59
C HIS A 289 30.53 11.37 8.89
N PHE A 290 29.84 10.24 8.80
CA PHE A 290 29.57 9.38 9.95
C PHE A 290 30.73 8.41 10.19
N LYS A 291 31.06 8.22 11.47
CA LYS A 291 32.18 7.41 11.98
C LYS A 291 31.78 6.50 13.14
N GLU A 292 30.60 6.73 13.75
CA GLU A 292 30.00 5.88 14.76
C GLU A 292 28.90 5.00 14.12
N GLN A 293 28.08 4.33 14.94
CA GLN A 293 26.93 3.56 14.44
C GLN A 293 25.92 4.52 13.78
N LYS A 294 25.61 4.32 12.49
CA LYS A 294 24.78 5.24 11.69
C LYS A 294 23.48 5.67 12.38
N GLN A 295 22.75 4.73 12.99
CA GLN A 295 21.51 5.02 13.71
C GLN A 295 21.70 6.16 14.74
N VAL A 296 22.77 6.13 15.53
CA VAL A 296 23.01 7.09 16.60
C VAL A 296 23.34 8.47 16.03
N GLU A 297 24.11 8.55 14.95
CA GLU A 297 24.41 9.83 14.29
C GLU A 297 23.23 10.39 13.50
N VAL A 298 22.38 9.53 12.94
CA VAL A 298 21.11 9.92 12.33
C VAL A 298 20.12 10.41 13.39
N GLU A 299 20.00 9.77 14.55
CA GLU A 299 19.15 10.23 15.65
C GLU A 299 19.60 11.61 16.17
N ARG A 300 20.91 11.83 16.34
CA ARG A 300 21.45 13.16 16.66
C ARG A 300 21.07 14.19 15.60
N LEU A 301 21.23 13.88 14.32
CA LEU A 301 20.90 14.76 13.20
C LEU A 301 19.40 15.08 13.11
N ILE A 302 18.53 14.11 13.41
CA ILE A 302 17.07 14.28 13.44
C ILE A 302 16.67 15.23 14.57
N VAL A 303 17.30 15.11 15.75
CA VAL A 303 17.12 16.03 16.88
C VAL A 303 17.69 17.42 16.58
N GLU A 304 18.87 17.53 15.95
CA GLU A 304 19.46 18.80 15.47
C GLU A 304 18.51 19.56 14.54
N LYS A 305 17.79 18.86 13.67
CA LYS A 305 16.83 19.42 12.72
C LYS A 305 15.43 19.63 13.31
N ASN A 306 15.19 19.23 14.56
CA ASN A 306 13.88 19.24 15.22
C ASN A 306 12.81 18.53 14.37
N LEU A 307 13.09 17.28 13.98
CA LEU A 307 12.19 16.42 13.20
C LEU A 307 11.83 15.14 13.97
N GLY A 308 10.73 14.50 13.58
CA GLY A 308 10.47 13.09 13.90
C GLY A 308 11.09 12.15 12.86
N TRP A 309 11.40 10.90 13.25
CA TRP A 309 11.81 9.84 12.31
C TRP A 309 10.82 9.65 11.14
N LYS A 310 9.53 9.96 11.34
CA LYS A 310 8.48 9.87 10.32
C LYS A 310 8.46 11.02 9.32
N GLU A 311 9.13 12.15 9.61
CA GLU A 311 9.40 13.23 8.66
C GLU A 311 10.64 12.98 7.78
N VAL A 312 11.31 11.83 7.95
CA VAL A 312 12.58 11.48 7.29
C VAL A 312 12.38 10.41 6.23
N ALA A 313 12.93 10.66 5.04
CA ALA A 313 13.21 9.64 4.04
C ALA A 313 14.67 9.19 4.12
N TYR A 314 14.95 7.88 3.94
CA TYR A 314 16.32 7.33 4.01
C TYR A 314 16.62 6.40 2.82
N LEU A 315 17.70 6.66 2.09
CA LEU A 315 18.24 5.79 1.05
C LEU A 315 19.56 5.16 1.53
N GLY A 316 19.51 3.84 1.79
CA GLY A 316 20.64 3.02 2.23
C GLY A 316 20.94 1.87 1.28
N ASN A 317 21.92 1.02 1.61
CA ASN A 317 22.34 -0.10 0.75
C ASN A 317 23.07 -1.25 1.47
N ASP A 318 23.44 -1.15 2.75
CA ASP A 318 24.21 -2.19 3.44
C ASP A 318 23.74 -2.41 4.90
N VAL A 319 24.23 -3.44 5.57
CA VAL A 319 23.84 -3.84 6.94
C VAL A 319 23.84 -2.68 7.95
N PRO A 320 24.80 -1.73 7.97
CA PRO A 320 24.77 -0.59 8.88
C PRO A 320 23.62 0.40 8.66
N ASP A 321 22.85 0.28 7.57
CA ASP A 321 21.65 1.09 7.32
C ASP A 321 20.37 0.48 7.90
N VAL A 322 20.36 -0.81 8.27
CA VAL A 322 19.14 -1.58 8.59
C VAL A 322 18.29 -0.92 9.68
N ASP A 323 18.90 -0.42 10.75
CA ASP A 323 18.16 0.27 11.83
C ASP A 323 17.52 1.57 11.32
N CYS A 324 18.23 2.33 10.49
CA CYS A 324 17.72 3.58 9.90
C CYS A 324 16.57 3.32 8.93
N LEU A 325 16.66 2.25 8.12
CA LEU A 325 15.64 1.84 7.17
C LEU A 325 14.35 1.37 7.88
N ASN A 326 14.46 0.71 9.03
CA ASN A 326 13.30 0.29 9.82
C ASN A 326 12.60 1.46 10.54
N LEU A 327 13.35 2.50 10.94
CA LEU A 327 12.83 3.61 11.74
C LEU A 327 12.18 4.74 10.90
N ALA A 328 12.74 5.04 9.72
CA ALA A 328 12.33 6.13 8.84
C ALA A 328 10.83 6.16 8.49
N GLY A 329 10.35 7.33 8.05
CA GLY A 329 9.00 7.53 7.52
C GLY A 329 8.81 6.85 6.17
N ILE A 330 9.83 6.95 5.32
CA ILE A 330 9.92 6.22 4.05
C ILE A 330 11.37 5.78 3.85
N SER A 331 11.63 4.48 3.78
CA SER A 331 12.97 3.95 3.51
C SER A 331 13.06 3.25 2.16
N ALA A 332 14.22 3.37 1.50
CA ALA A 332 14.49 2.67 0.25
C ALA A 332 15.93 2.16 0.15
N VAL A 333 16.11 1.23 -0.79
CA VAL A 333 17.40 0.67 -1.20
C VAL A 333 17.46 0.45 -2.73
N PRO A 334 18.64 0.49 -3.36
CA PRO A 334 18.83 0.03 -4.75
C PRO A 334 18.61 -1.48 -4.93
N MET A 335 18.25 -1.92 -6.15
CA MET A 335 17.88 -3.32 -6.44
C MET A 335 18.97 -4.36 -6.13
N ASP A 336 20.23 -3.92 -6.11
CA ASP A 336 21.44 -4.74 -5.98
C ASP A 336 22.01 -4.77 -4.54
N SER A 337 21.23 -4.26 -3.58
CA SER A 337 21.55 -4.32 -2.14
C SER A 337 21.43 -5.76 -1.58
N PRO A 338 22.10 -6.10 -0.46
CA PRO A 338 21.96 -7.41 0.17
C PRO A 338 20.55 -7.69 0.70
N MET A 339 20.12 -8.96 0.67
CA MET A 339 18.76 -9.40 1.07
C MET A 339 18.29 -8.93 2.45
N VAL A 340 19.20 -8.84 3.44
CA VAL A 340 18.87 -8.36 4.78
C VAL A 340 18.47 -6.87 4.80
N VAL A 341 18.97 -6.10 3.84
CA VAL A 341 18.71 -4.66 3.69
C VAL A 341 17.47 -4.42 2.83
N LEU A 342 17.29 -5.22 1.77
CA LEU A 342 16.05 -5.29 0.97
C LEU A 342 14.82 -5.57 1.85
N ASN A 343 14.93 -6.52 2.80
CA ASN A 343 13.87 -6.86 3.74
C ASN A 343 13.59 -5.79 4.82
N ALA A 344 14.46 -4.78 4.97
CA ALA A 344 14.33 -3.71 5.97
C ALA A 344 13.77 -2.39 5.39
N ALA A 345 13.76 -2.25 4.06
CA ALA A 345 13.31 -1.05 3.37
C ALA A 345 11.79 -1.08 3.10
N ASN A 346 11.15 0.08 3.06
CA ASN A 346 9.75 0.19 2.62
C ASN A 346 9.61 0.10 1.10
N TYR A 347 10.67 0.43 0.36
CA TYR A 347 10.69 0.45 -1.11
C TYR A 347 12.01 -0.09 -1.68
N THR A 348 11.93 -1.14 -2.49
CA THR A 348 13.07 -1.59 -3.31
C THR A 348 13.00 -0.88 -4.65
N CYS A 349 14.03 -0.10 -5.00
CA CYS A 349 14.14 0.50 -6.33
C CYS A 349 14.34 -0.60 -7.38
N GLN A 350 13.81 -0.40 -8.59
CA GLN A 350 14.11 -1.23 -9.76
C GLN A 350 15.46 -0.85 -10.39
N SER A 351 15.94 0.37 -10.16
CA SER A 351 17.27 0.83 -10.54
C SER A 351 18.36 0.33 -9.58
N ARG A 352 19.55 0.12 -10.14
CA ARG A 352 20.79 -0.18 -9.39
C ARG A 352 21.42 1.06 -8.76
N ALA A 353 22.28 0.81 -7.77
CA ALA A 353 23.18 1.81 -7.22
C ALA A 353 23.97 2.50 -8.34
N GLY A 354 24.15 3.82 -8.27
CA GLY A 354 24.86 4.60 -9.30
C GLY A 354 24.22 4.62 -10.70
N HIS A 355 23.01 4.10 -10.88
CA HIS A 355 22.31 4.03 -12.17
C HIS A 355 20.96 4.76 -12.22
N GLY A 356 20.53 5.40 -11.14
CA GLY A 356 19.24 6.12 -11.06
C GLY A 356 18.38 5.82 -9.83
N ALA A 357 18.85 5.00 -8.88
CA ALA A 357 18.06 4.62 -7.70
C ALA A 357 17.62 5.82 -6.84
N LEU A 358 18.47 6.84 -6.66
CA LEU A 358 18.09 8.05 -5.93
C LEU A 358 17.02 8.86 -6.69
N ARG A 359 17.13 8.96 -8.03
CA ARG A 359 16.11 9.59 -8.87
C ARG A 359 14.77 8.88 -8.76
N GLU A 360 14.77 7.56 -8.85
CA GLU A 360 13.57 6.73 -8.75
C GLU A 360 12.90 6.89 -7.38
N PHE A 361 13.68 6.80 -6.29
CA PHE A 361 13.18 7.02 -4.94
C PHE A 361 12.65 8.45 -4.72
N ILE A 362 13.30 9.47 -5.30
CA ILE A 362 12.80 10.85 -5.29
C ILE A 362 11.47 10.97 -6.03
N GLU A 363 11.28 10.31 -7.16
CA GLU A 363 10.00 10.31 -7.87
C GLU A 363 8.90 9.57 -7.07
N HIS A 364 9.24 8.48 -6.39
CA HIS A 364 8.35 7.78 -5.45
C HIS A 364 7.93 8.69 -4.27
N ILE A 365 8.87 9.38 -3.62
CA ILE A 365 8.59 10.37 -2.56
C ILE A 365 7.65 11.47 -3.09
N LEU A 366 7.93 12.05 -4.25
CA LEU A 366 7.10 13.12 -4.82
C LEU A 366 5.71 12.63 -5.24
N GLN A 367 5.57 11.38 -5.67
CA GLN A 367 4.26 10.77 -5.91
C GLN A 367 3.47 10.64 -4.60
N LEU A 368 4.08 10.12 -3.52
CA LEU A 368 3.43 9.99 -2.22
C LEU A 368 3.00 11.35 -1.63
N LYS A 369 3.85 12.38 -1.75
CA LYS A 369 3.54 13.76 -1.30
C LYS A 369 2.36 14.35 -2.09
N LYS A 370 2.30 14.16 -3.42
CA LYS A 370 1.15 14.59 -4.25
C LYS A 370 -0.13 13.84 -3.90
N SER A 371 -0.06 12.52 -3.73
CA SER A 371 -1.20 11.72 -3.26
C SER A 371 -1.70 12.18 -1.89
N ALA A 372 -0.83 12.67 -1.00
CA ALA A 372 -1.21 13.23 0.30
C ALA A 372 -1.83 14.64 0.20
N GLN A 373 -1.29 15.53 -0.63
CA GLN A 373 -1.84 16.89 -0.85
C GLN A 373 -3.27 16.84 -1.43
N CYS A 374 -3.52 16.00 -2.43
CA CYS A 374 -4.87 15.81 -2.97
C CYS A 374 -5.86 15.29 -1.91
N ARG A 375 -5.40 14.54 -0.89
CA ARG A 375 -6.25 14.05 0.21
C ARG A 375 -6.62 15.15 1.21
N SER A 376 -5.77 16.16 1.43
CA SER A 376 -6.08 17.29 2.31
C SER A 376 -7.04 18.30 1.65
N GLU A 377 -6.95 18.51 0.34
CA GLU A 377 -7.86 19.41 -0.39
C GLU A 377 -9.30 18.87 -0.40
N VAL A 378 -9.48 17.57 -0.64
CA VAL A 378 -10.80 16.89 -0.64
C VAL A 378 -11.44 16.81 0.76
N GLN A 379 -10.69 17.04 1.84
CA GLN A 379 -11.20 17.08 3.22
C GLN A 379 -11.57 18.49 3.71
N SER A 380 -11.35 19.53 2.91
CA SER A 380 -11.74 20.90 3.25
C SER A 380 -13.21 21.15 2.88
N PRO A 381 -14.11 21.44 3.82
CA PRO A 381 -15.51 21.74 3.50
C PRO A 381 -15.66 23.10 2.82
N MET A 382 -16.63 23.20 1.91
CA MET A 382 -17.28 24.46 1.52
C MET A 382 -18.45 24.77 2.46
#